data_AF-A0A3D9H5W5-F1
#
_entry.id   AF-A0A3D9H5W5-F1
#
_cell.length_a   1.000
_cell.length_b   1.000
_cell.length_c   1.000
_cell.angle_alpha   90.00
_cell.angle_beta   90.00
_cell.angle_gamma   90.00
#
_symmetry.space_group_name_H-M   'P 1'
#
loop_
_entity.id
_entity.type
_entity.pdbx_description
1 polymer ?
#
loop_
_entity_poly.entity_id
_entity_poly.type
_entity_poly.pdbx_seq_one_letter_code
_entity_poly.pdbx_strand_id
1 'polypeptide(L)'
;MIKLFKRVRQRLISENKFSKYLLYAIGEIILVVIGILMALQINKWNIARVNKSLESQYCIRLLEDLKEDKAIMQATLNYSNEVKSHAKKAMLIFEHSESADKNPVENLIHLYQASQIQNPISAKSTYQELLSSGQINLIQLNELKTSIIRYYEYNWAESTTLTLKNTYRDNLRSKMPDVIQDEIRSKCGDIYIKIRQTYEVALPKECQINISIELAKSIINPLKNDVDLKKDLRLTIGNIEAKINFIESIKLQLEDLIIEIENAI
;
A
#
# COMPACT_ATOMS: atom_id res chain seq x y z
N MET A 1 -17.95 37.03 46.18
CA MET A 1 -17.42 36.03 47.14
C MET A 1 -16.31 36.56 48.06
N ILE A 2 -15.38 37.41 47.61
CA ILE A 2 -14.23 37.85 48.43
C ILE A 2 -14.60 38.64 49.72
N LYS A 3 -15.71 39.40 49.74
CA LYS A 3 -16.06 40.25 50.90
C LYS A 3 -16.46 39.46 52.16
N LEU A 4 -17.04 38.27 52.00
CA LEU A 4 -17.51 37.44 53.12
C LEU A 4 -16.31 36.78 53.85
N PHE A 5 -15.45 36.11 53.08
CA PHE A 5 -14.21 35.50 53.57
C PHE A 5 -13.25 36.55 54.18
N LYS A 6 -13.19 37.75 53.60
CA LYS A 6 -12.39 38.87 54.12
C LYS A 6 -12.86 39.36 55.50
N ARG A 7 -14.18 39.46 55.73
CA ARG A 7 -14.75 39.85 57.03
C ARG A 7 -14.54 38.78 58.11
N VAL A 8 -14.63 37.50 57.75
CA VAL A 8 -14.39 36.37 58.67
C VAL A 8 -12.92 36.30 59.08
N ARG A 9 -11.99 36.48 58.13
CA ARG A 9 -10.55 36.57 58.43
C ARG A 9 -10.22 37.72 59.39
N GLN A 10 -10.78 38.91 59.16
CA GLN A 10 -10.55 40.06 60.04
C GLN A 10 -11.05 39.84 61.47
N ARG A 11 -12.23 39.21 61.66
CA ARG A 11 -12.75 38.86 63.00
C ARG A 11 -11.93 37.80 63.73
N LEU A 12 -11.44 36.78 63.03
CA LEU A 12 -10.67 35.69 63.65
C LEU A 12 -9.27 36.14 64.11
N ILE A 13 -8.68 37.12 63.42
CA ILE A 13 -7.40 37.74 63.79
C ILE A 13 -7.57 38.70 64.97
N SER A 14 -8.67 39.47 65.05
CA SER A 14 -8.90 40.43 66.15
C SER A 14 -9.19 39.78 67.50
N GLU A 15 -9.61 38.51 67.53
CA GLU A 15 -9.98 37.80 68.77
C GLU A 15 -8.84 36.92 69.37
N ASN A 16 -7.58 37.08 68.93
CA ASN A 16 -6.45 36.24 69.37
C ASN A 16 -6.62 34.71 69.09
N LYS A 17 -7.52 34.33 68.18
CA LYS A 17 -7.85 32.93 67.82
C LYS A 17 -7.01 32.43 66.64
N PHE A 18 -5.69 32.55 66.74
CA PHE A 18 -4.75 32.19 65.67
C PHE A 18 -4.94 30.75 65.15
N SER A 19 -5.17 29.77 66.04
CA SER A 19 -5.41 28.38 65.66
C SER A 19 -6.66 28.19 64.79
N LYS A 20 -7.73 28.95 65.04
CA LYS A 20 -8.96 28.89 64.23
C LYS A 20 -8.78 29.56 62.87
N TYR A 21 -7.99 30.63 62.81
CA TYR A 21 -7.61 31.27 61.55
C TYR A 21 -6.78 30.32 60.67
N LEU A 22 -5.82 29.59 61.25
CA LEU A 22 -4.99 28.63 60.52
C LEU A 22 -5.82 27.50 59.91
N LEU A 23 -6.73 26.89 60.69
CA LEU A 23 -7.67 25.87 60.22
C LEU A 23 -8.56 26.37 59.07
N TYR A 24 -9.05 27.61 59.17
CA TYR A 24 -9.88 28.22 58.14
C TYR A 24 -9.10 28.50 56.85
N ALA A 25 -7.87 29.02 56.96
CA ALA A 25 -6.99 29.27 55.82
C ALA A 25 -6.59 27.96 55.11
N ILE A 26 -6.35 26.88 55.86
CA ILE A 26 -6.12 25.53 55.30
C ILE A 26 -7.36 25.07 54.53
N GLY A 27 -8.56 25.25 55.08
CA GLY A 27 -9.82 24.92 54.40
C GLY A 27 -10.01 25.67 53.07
N GLU A 28 -9.69 26.97 53.03
CA GLU A 28 -9.73 27.77 51.80
C GLU A 28 -8.72 27.27 50.74
N ILE A 29 -7.49 26.95 51.15
CA ILE A 29 -6.47 26.40 50.25
C ILE A 29 -6.94 25.06 49.65
N ILE A 30 -7.46 24.17 50.49
CA ILE A 30 -8.01 22.87 50.06
C ILE A 30 -9.14 23.08 49.04
N LEU A 31 -10.05 24.02 49.28
CA LEU A 31 -11.16 24.31 48.37
C LEU A 31 -10.69 24.86 47.01
N VAL A 32 -9.68 25.74 47.00
CA VAL A 32 -9.06 26.23 45.75
C VAL A 32 -8.36 25.09 45.01
N VAL A 33 -7.61 24.24 45.72
CA VAL A 33 -6.92 23.09 45.13
C VAL A 33 -7.92 22.12 44.49
N ILE A 34 -9.02 21.80 45.18
CA ILE A 34 -10.11 20.98 44.62
C ILE A 34 -10.69 21.63 43.35
N GLY A 35 -10.92 22.94 43.36
CA GLY A 35 -11.38 23.68 42.18
C GLY A 35 -10.44 23.55 40.98
N ILE A 36 -9.13 23.73 41.19
CA ILE A 36 -8.11 23.59 40.14
C ILE A 36 -8.04 22.15 39.62
N LEU A 37 -8.06 21.16 40.52
CA LEU A 37 -8.04 19.75 40.13
C LEU A 37 -9.26 19.36 39.29
N MET A 38 -10.46 19.83 39.66
CA MET A 38 -11.67 19.61 38.86
C MET A 38 -11.57 20.26 37.47
N ALA A 39 -11.08 21.50 37.38
CA ALA A 39 -10.88 22.18 36.10
C ALA A 39 -9.89 21.42 35.20
N LEU A 40 -8.76 20.97 35.76
CA LEU A 40 -7.79 20.13 35.06
C LEU A 40 -8.40 18.80 34.61
N GLN A 41 -9.22 18.16 35.44
CA GLN A 41 -9.87 16.89 35.12
C GLN A 41 -10.86 17.04 33.97
N ILE A 42 -11.68 18.09 33.97
CA ILE A 42 -12.61 18.41 32.87
C ILE A 42 -11.84 18.63 31.57
N ASN A 43 -10.74 19.38 31.62
CA ASN A 43 -9.91 19.61 30.44
C ASN A 43 -9.29 18.30 29.90
N LYS A 44 -8.72 17.47 30.78
CA LYS A 44 -8.17 16.15 30.41
C LYS A 44 -9.23 15.25 29.77
N TRP A 45 -10.45 15.24 30.30
CA TRP A 45 -11.56 14.46 29.74
C TRP A 45 -11.98 14.96 28.36
N ASN A 46 -12.08 16.28 28.16
CA ASN A 46 -12.40 16.83 26.83
C ASN A 46 -11.31 16.50 25.80
N ILE A 47 -10.02 16.62 26.17
CA ILE A 47 -8.89 16.23 25.30
C ILE A 47 -8.96 14.74 24.96
N ALA A 48 -9.18 13.87 25.95
CA ALA A 48 -9.30 12.43 25.72
C ALA A 48 -10.46 12.08 24.76
N ARG A 49 -11.61 12.75 24.90
CA ARG A 49 -12.75 12.59 23.99
C ARG A 49 -12.41 13.01 22.56
N VAL A 50 -11.78 14.16 22.38
CA VAL A 50 -11.37 14.66 21.05
C VAL A 50 -10.35 13.71 20.42
N ASN A 51 -9.33 13.29 21.19
CA ASN A 51 -8.32 12.37 20.72
C ASN A 51 -8.91 11.02 20.30
N LYS A 52 -9.87 10.47 21.07
CA LYS A 52 -10.57 9.22 20.70
C LYS A 52 -11.38 9.37 19.41
N SER A 53 -12.00 10.53 19.19
CA SER A 53 -12.70 10.80 17.92
C SER A 53 -11.73 10.89 16.74
N LEU A 54 -10.58 11.53 16.91
CA LEU A 54 -9.54 11.60 15.89
C LEU A 54 -8.93 10.22 15.60
N GLU A 55 -8.64 9.42 16.63
CA GLU A 55 -8.18 8.03 16.51
C GLU A 55 -9.14 7.21 15.63
N SER A 56 -10.44 7.24 15.93
CA SER A 56 -11.45 6.54 15.13
C SER A 56 -11.49 7.02 13.67
N GLN A 57 -11.39 8.32 13.42
CA GLN A 57 -11.33 8.87 12.05
C GLN A 57 -10.08 8.38 11.30
N TYR A 58 -8.92 8.34 11.95
CA TYR A 58 -7.70 7.81 11.35
C TYR A 58 -7.79 6.31 11.09
N CYS A 59 -8.35 5.52 11.99
CA CYS A 59 -8.59 4.09 11.77
C CYS A 59 -9.48 3.84 10.54
N ILE A 60 -10.57 4.61 10.39
CA ILE A 60 -11.45 4.50 9.20
C ILE A 60 -10.68 4.84 7.92
N ARG A 61 -9.86 5.90 7.93
CA ARG A 61 -9.07 6.31 6.77
C ARG A 61 -7.99 5.28 6.42
N LEU A 62 -7.29 4.74 7.42
CA LEU A 62 -6.32 3.65 7.25
C LEU A 62 -7.00 2.40 6.68
N LEU A 63 -8.21 2.07 7.16
CA LEU A 63 -8.96 0.94 6.62
C LEU A 63 -9.28 1.12 5.12
N GLU A 64 -9.63 2.34 4.70
CA GLU A 64 -9.87 2.62 3.28
C GLU A 64 -8.58 2.55 2.45
N ASP A 65 -7.46 3.03 2.98
CA ASP A 65 -6.12 2.90 2.36
C ASP A 65 -5.73 1.41 2.22
N LEU A 66 -5.93 0.58 3.25
CA LEU A 66 -5.65 -0.86 3.19
C LEU A 66 -6.56 -1.61 2.20
N LYS A 67 -7.83 -1.22 2.11
CA LYS A 67 -8.73 -1.79 1.08
C LYS A 67 -8.31 -1.40 -0.33
N GLU A 68 -7.73 -0.22 -0.49
CA GLU A 68 -7.10 0.19 -1.75
C GLU A 68 -5.90 -0.70 -2.06
N ASP A 69 -4.95 -0.84 -1.12
CA ASP A 69 -3.79 -1.71 -1.27
C ASP A 69 -4.17 -3.15 -1.62
N LYS A 70 -5.22 -3.69 -0.99
CA LYS A 70 -5.75 -5.03 -1.34
C LYS A 70 -6.18 -5.12 -2.80
N ALA A 71 -6.82 -4.09 -3.32
CA ALA A 71 -7.29 -4.04 -4.69
C ALA A 71 -6.13 -3.90 -5.69
N ILE A 72 -5.13 -3.07 -5.36
CA ILE A 72 -3.89 -2.89 -6.12
C ILE A 72 -3.10 -4.21 -6.18
N MET A 73 -2.95 -4.90 -5.06
CA MET A 73 -2.32 -6.22 -5.00
C MET A 73 -3.05 -7.23 -5.87
N GLN A 74 -4.39 -7.25 -5.83
CA GLN A 74 -5.17 -8.16 -6.67
C GLN A 74 -5.00 -7.87 -8.16
N ALA A 75 -4.99 -6.60 -8.56
CA ALA A 75 -4.75 -6.20 -9.95
C ALA A 75 -3.35 -6.63 -10.40
N THR A 76 -2.34 -6.42 -9.54
CA THR A 76 -0.96 -6.82 -9.81
C THR A 76 -0.81 -8.34 -9.95
N LEU A 77 -1.49 -9.12 -9.11
CA LEU A 77 -1.53 -10.58 -9.22
C LEU A 77 -2.16 -11.02 -10.54
N ASN A 78 -3.28 -10.41 -10.94
CA ASN A 78 -3.94 -10.73 -12.20
C ASN A 78 -3.01 -10.43 -13.38
N TYR A 79 -2.41 -9.25 -13.41
CA TYR A 79 -1.46 -8.86 -14.45
C TYR A 79 -0.24 -9.79 -14.52
N SER A 80 0.38 -10.09 -13.38
CA SER A 80 1.53 -11.00 -13.31
C SER A 80 1.19 -12.42 -13.77
N ASN A 81 -0.02 -12.91 -13.48
CA ASN A 81 -0.48 -14.20 -13.98
C ASN A 81 -0.69 -14.21 -15.50
N GLU A 82 -1.24 -13.15 -16.07
CA GLU A 82 -1.36 -13.02 -17.53
C GLU A 82 0.03 -12.97 -18.20
N VAL A 83 0.95 -12.14 -17.70
CA VAL A 83 2.33 -12.07 -18.20
C VAL A 83 3.02 -13.44 -18.09
N LYS A 84 2.85 -14.15 -16.96
CA LYS A 84 3.36 -15.52 -16.77
C LYS A 84 2.77 -16.51 -17.79
N SER A 85 1.48 -16.40 -18.08
CA SER A 85 0.80 -17.22 -19.10
C SER A 85 1.43 -17.00 -20.48
N HIS A 86 1.59 -15.73 -20.90
CA HIS A 86 2.28 -15.38 -22.14
C HIS A 86 3.74 -15.85 -22.14
N ALA A 87 4.46 -15.73 -21.02
CA ALA A 87 5.85 -16.19 -20.89
C ALA A 87 5.98 -17.71 -21.04
N LYS A 88 5.06 -18.49 -20.47
CA LYS A 88 5.03 -19.95 -20.65
C LYS A 88 4.75 -20.33 -22.11
N LYS A 89 3.81 -19.66 -22.76
CA LYS A 89 3.54 -19.88 -24.20
C LYS A 89 4.73 -19.47 -25.07
N ALA A 90 5.39 -18.36 -24.74
CA ALA A 90 6.61 -17.92 -25.40
C ALA A 90 7.75 -18.94 -25.24
N MET A 91 7.88 -19.57 -24.07
CA MET A 91 8.90 -20.62 -23.84
C MET A 91 8.76 -21.80 -24.81
N LEU A 92 7.53 -22.18 -25.16
CA LEU A 92 7.27 -23.28 -26.10
C LEU A 92 7.90 -23.01 -27.48
N ILE A 93 7.95 -21.74 -27.91
CA ILE A 93 8.58 -21.32 -29.18
C ILE A 93 10.07 -21.72 -29.20
N PHE A 94 10.75 -21.63 -28.06
CA PHE A 94 12.17 -21.96 -27.92
C PHE A 94 12.44 -23.45 -27.62
N GLU A 95 11.44 -24.20 -27.19
CA GLU A 95 11.57 -25.61 -26.79
C GLU A 95 11.07 -26.57 -27.86
N HIS A 96 10.07 -26.17 -28.64
CA HIS A 96 9.41 -26.98 -29.65
C HIS A 96 9.34 -26.20 -30.96
N SER A 97 10.29 -26.44 -31.87
CA SER A 97 10.43 -25.70 -33.13
C SER A 97 9.15 -25.72 -33.99
N GLU A 98 8.40 -26.83 -33.98
CA GLU A 98 7.13 -26.97 -34.70
C GLU A 98 6.01 -26.06 -34.15
N SER A 99 6.07 -25.68 -32.87
CA SER A 99 5.09 -24.76 -32.26
C SER A 99 5.27 -23.32 -32.74
N ALA A 100 6.50 -22.95 -33.14
CA ALA A 100 6.82 -21.64 -33.68
C ALA A 100 6.13 -21.38 -35.02
N ASP A 101 5.92 -22.44 -35.82
CA ASP A 101 5.48 -22.33 -37.21
C ASP A 101 3.96 -22.40 -37.39
N LYS A 102 3.21 -22.89 -36.39
CA LYS A 102 1.74 -23.01 -36.44
C LYS A 102 1.03 -21.65 -36.40
N ASN A 103 1.37 -20.81 -35.41
CA ASN A 103 0.72 -19.52 -35.19
C ASN A 103 1.77 -18.39 -35.01
N PRO A 104 2.51 -18.00 -36.07
CA PRO A 104 3.61 -17.05 -35.94
C PRO A 104 3.15 -15.65 -35.49
N VAL A 105 1.95 -15.20 -35.88
CA VAL A 105 1.43 -13.90 -35.42
C VAL A 105 1.14 -13.91 -33.91
N GLU A 106 0.51 -14.98 -33.41
CA GLU A 106 0.22 -15.16 -31.98
C GLU A 106 1.52 -15.31 -31.15
N ASN A 107 2.52 -15.99 -31.70
CA ASN A 107 3.81 -16.16 -31.08
C ASN A 107 4.54 -14.82 -30.86
N LEU A 108 4.42 -13.86 -31.79
CA LEU A 108 4.94 -12.50 -31.58
C LEU A 108 4.26 -11.80 -30.40
N ILE A 109 2.94 -11.96 -30.27
CA ILE A 109 2.17 -11.44 -29.14
C ILE A 109 2.66 -12.07 -27.84
N HIS A 110 2.83 -13.39 -27.77
CA HIS A 110 3.33 -14.06 -26.57
C HIS A 110 4.72 -13.60 -26.18
N LEU A 111 5.65 -13.51 -27.13
CA LEU A 111 7.00 -12.99 -26.89
C LEU A 111 6.94 -11.57 -26.31
N TYR A 112 6.16 -10.68 -26.92
CA TYR A 112 6.05 -9.29 -26.49
C TYR A 112 5.37 -9.15 -25.12
N GLN A 113 4.23 -9.81 -24.91
CA GLN A 113 3.48 -9.73 -23.64
C GLN A 113 4.26 -10.33 -22.47
N ALA A 114 5.08 -11.35 -22.71
CA ALA A 114 6.00 -11.89 -21.70
C ALA A 114 7.05 -10.86 -21.22
N SER A 115 7.28 -9.80 -21.99
CA SER A 115 8.21 -8.71 -21.65
C SER A 115 7.58 -7.58 -20.83
N GLN A 116 6.29 -7.67 -20.56
CA GLN A 116 5.56 -6.59 -19.89
C GLN A 116 5.90 -6.48 -18.40
N ILE A 117 5.78 -5.27 -17.88
CA ILE A 117 6.15 -4.92 -16.51
C ILE A 117 5.08 -4.01 -15.92
N GLN A 118 4.78 -4.22 -14.65
CA GLN A 118 3.93 -3.34 -13.85
C GLN A 118 4.57 -3.20 -12.48
N ASN A 119 4.65 -1.97 -12.01
CA ASN A 119 5.09 -1.65 -10.65
C ASN A 119 3.88 -1.08 -9.89
N PRO A 120 3.38 -1.78 -8.85
CA PRO A 120 2.29 -1.25 -8.03
C PRO A 120 2.77 -0.08 -7.18
N ILE A 121 1.82 0.74 -6.73
CA ILE A 121 2.06 1.85 -5.80
C ILE A 121 1.15 1.64 -4.60
N SER A 122 1.70 1.65 -3.38
CA SER A 122 0.88 1.46 -2.17
C SER A 122 0.14 2.74 -1.77
N ALA A 123 -1.10 2.59 -1.32
CA ALA A 123 -1.93 3.61 -0.69
C ALA A 123 -1.48 3.86 0.75
N LYS A 124 -0.49 4.75 0.92
CA LYS A 124 0.13 5.07 2.23
C LYS A 124 -0.11 6.50 2.73
N SER A 125 -1.05 7.24 2.14
CA SER A 125 -1.27 8.66 2.45
C SER A 125 -1.66 8.91 3.90
N THR A 126 -2.60 8.14 4.46
CA THR A 126 -3.05 8.36 5.85
C THR A 126 -1.95 8.02 6.84
N TYR A 127 -1.19 6.95 6.58
CA TYR A 127 -0.03 6.58 7.39
C TYR A 127 1.05 7.67 7.35
N GLN A 128 1.35 8.22 6.17
CA GLN A 128 2.30 9.31 6.03
C GLN A 128 1.87 10.58 6.77
N GLU A 129 0.58 10.93 6.73
CA GLU A 129 0.02 12.02 7.54
C GLU A 129 0.21 11.76 9.04
N LEU A 130 -0.17 10.57 9.53
CA LEU A 130 -0.03 10.19 10.95
C LEU A 130 1.41 10.27 11.45
N LEU A 131 2.38 9.85 10.63
CA LEU A 131 3.80 9.96 10.97
C LEU A 131 4.28 11.42 10.97
N SER A 132 3.97 12.16 9.91
CA SER A 132 4.47 13.53 9.73
C SER A 132 3.88 14.52 10.72
N SER A 133 2.65 14.31 11.18
CA SER A 133 2.01 15.11 12.23
C SER A 133 2.30 14.63 13.66
N GLY A 134 2.94 13.45 13.82
CA GLY A 134 3.14 12.80 15.12
C GLY A 134 1.86 12.21 15.73
N GLN A 135 0.74 12.22 14.99
CA GLN A 135 -0.55 11.72 15.44
C GLN A 135 -0.65 10.19 15.46
N ILE A 136 0.36 9.47 14.99
CA ILE A 136 0.46 8.02 15.19
C ILE A 136 0.36 7.61 16.68
N ASN A 137 0.71 8.53 17.59
CA ASN A 137 0.57 8.35 19.04
C ASN A 137 -0.88 8.40 19.54
N LEU A 138 -1.84 8.81 18.70
CA LEU A 138 -3.27 8.74 19.01
C LEU A 138 -3.78 7.31 19.01
N ILE A 139 -3.14 6.40 18.27
CA ILE A 139 -3.48 4.96 18.27
C ILE A 139 -3.05 4.37 19.63
N GLN A 140 -4.03 4.15 20.50
CA GLN A 140 -3.79 3.78 21.90
C GLN A 140 -3.39 2.31 22.05
N LEU A 141 -3.98 1.44 21.23
CA LEU A 141 -3.66 0.02 21.24
C LEU A 141 -2.26 -0.19 20.63
N ASN A 142 -1.29 -0.46 21.50
CA ASN A 142 0.12 -0.60 21.09
C ASN A 142 0.34 -1.72 20.08
N GLU A 143 -0.42 -2.81 20.17
CA GLU A 143 -0.37 -3.93 19.23
C GLU A 143 -0.76 -3.46 17.83
N LEU A 144 -1.97 -2.89 17.68
CA LEU A 144 -2.45 -2.34 16.40
C LEU A 144 -1.49 -1.28 15.84
N LYS A 145 -1.04 -0.34 16.67
CA LYS A 145 -0.07 0.69 16.24
C LYS A 145 1.20 0.05 15.68
N THR A 146 1.70 -1.01 16.31
CA THR A 146 2.87 -1.75 15.84
C THR A 146 2.60 -2.46 14.53
N SER A 147 1.43 -3.10 14.37
CA SER A 147 1.01 -3.75 13.13
C SER A 147 0.94 -2.77 11.96
N ILE A 148 0.32 -1.59 12.17
CA ILE A 148 0.25 -0.49 11.19
C ILE A 148 1.66 -0.07 10.76
N ILE A 149 2.54 0.23 11.73
CA ILE A 149 3.91 0.68 11.45
C ILE A 149 4.65 -0.38 10.63
N ARG A 150 4.64 -1.64 11.07
CA ARG A 150 5.36 -2.72 10.39
C ARG A 150 4.88 -2.94 8.96
N TYR A 151 3.57 -2.87 8.71
CA TYR A 151 3.02 -3.02 7.38
C TYR A 151 3.53 -1.94 6.42
N TYR A 152 3.47 -0.67 6.82
CA TYR A 152 3.83 0.44 5.95
C TYR A 152 5.35 0.70 5.87
N GLU A 153 6.12 0.49 6.94
CA GLU A 153 7.59 0.62 6.91
C GLU A 153 8.25 -0.43 6.01
N TYR A 154 7.62 -1.60 5.87
CA TYR A 154 8.11 -2.63 4.96
C TYR A 154 8.10 -2.16 3.49
N ASN A 155 7.22 -1.22 3.14
CA ASN A 155 7.13 -0.60 1.82
C ASN A 155 7.14 -1.62 0.68
N TRP A 156 6.23 -2.60 0.76
CA TRP A 156 6.20 -3.79 -0.10
C TRP A 156 6.26 -3.46 -1.61
N ALA A 157 5.68 -2.33 -2.03
CA ALA A 157 5.65 -1.88 -3.42
C ALA A 157 7.05 -1.57 -3.99
N GLU A 158 8.01 -1.22 -3.14
CA GLU A 158 9.40 -0.91 -3.49
C GLU A 158 10.36 -2.09 -3.19
N SER A 159 9.82 -3.26 -2.83
CA SER A 159 10.63 -4.46 -2.61
C SER A 159 11.44 -4.85 -3.85
N THR A 160 12.70 -5.25 -3.63
CA THR A 160 13.59 -5.73 -4.69
C THR A 160 12.94 -6.78 -5.57
N THR A 161 12.10 -7.67 -5.01
CA THR A 161 11.39 -8.71 -5.75
C THR A 161 10.44 -8.14 -6.81
N LEU A 162 9.83 -6.98 -6.54
CA LEU A 162 8.93 -6.30 -7.48
C LEU A 162 9.68 -5.43 -8.50
N THR A 163 10.87 -4.95 -8.14
CA THR A 163 11.68 -4.05 -8.97
C THR A 163 12.82 -4.77 -9.70
N LEU A 164 12.82 -6.10 -9.74
CA LEU A 164 13.83 -6.88 -10.46
C LEU A 164 13.89 -6.44 -11.93
N LYS A 165 15.11 -6.20 -12.41
CA LYS A 165 15.34 -5.87 -13.82
C LYS A 165 14.86 -7.01 -14.72
N ASN A 166 14.05 -6.68 -15.71
CA ASN A 166 13.60 -7.63 -16.73
C ASN A 166 14.58 -7.62 -17.92
N THR A 167 15.64 -8.43 -17.87
CA THR A 167 16.63 -8.53 -18.95
C THR A 167 16.03 -9.07 -20.24
N TYR A 168 15.04 -9.98 -20.14
CA TYR A 168 14.29 -10.48 -21.29
C TYR A 168 13.62 -9.35 -22.07
N ARG A 169 13.04 -8.38 -21.37
CA ARG A 169 12.43 -7.20 -21.98
C ARG A 169 13.44 -6.39 -22.78
N ASP A 170 14.58 -6.05 -22.17
CA ASP A 170 15.63 -5.28 -22.85
C ASP A 170 16.13 -6.02 -24.10
N ASN A 171 16.40 -7.31 -23.93
CA ASN A 171 16.93 -8.17 -24.98
C ASN A 171 15.93 -8.35 -26.12
N LEU A 172 14.67 -8.69 -25.83
CA LEU A 172 13.62 -8.86 -26.84
C LEU A 172 13.34 -7.55 -27.59
N ARG A 173 13.19 -6.44 -26.86
CA ARG A 173 12.78 -5.16 -27.45
C ARG A 173 13.91 -4.47 -28.22
N SER A 174 15.15 -4.90 -28.06
CA SER A 174 16.26 -4.47 -28.93
C SER A 174 16.33 -5.27 -30.24
N LYS A 175 15.77 -6.48 -30.28
CA LYS A 175 15.81 -7.40 -31.43
C LYS A 175 14.51 -7.42 -32.25
N MET A 176 13.36 -7.17 -31.62
CA MET A 176 12.08 -7.11 -32.30
C MET A 176 11.97 -5.79 -33.09
N PRO A 177 11.64 -5.83 -34.40
CA PRO A 177 11.48 -4.60 -35.19
C PRO A 177 10.44 -3.67 -34.59
N ASP A 178 10.74 -2.37 -34.59
CA ASP A 178 9.91 -1.34 -33.98
C ASP A 178 8.47 -1.34 -34.51
N VAL A 179 8.28 -1.52 -35.82
CA VAL A 179 6.96 -1.62 -36.46
C VAL A 179 6.09 -2.72 -35.84
N ILE A 180 6.69 -3.85 -35.44
CA ILE A 180 5.94 -4.93 -34.77
C ILE A 180 5.63 -4.55 -33.32
N GLN A 181 6.59 -3.94 -32.64
CA GLN A 181 6.37 -3.47 -31.27
C GLN A 181 5.25 -2.42 -31.21
N ASP A 182 5.20 -1.52 -32.19
CA ASP A 182 4.19 -0.48 -32.30
C ASP A 182 2.80 -1.06 -32.64
N GLU A 183 2.73 -2.01 -33.56
CA GLU A 183 1.48 -2.72 -33.86
C GLU A 183 0.95 -3.44 -32.60
N ILE A 184 1.80 -4.19 -31.89
CA ILE A 184 1.39 -4.88 -30.66
C ILE A 184 1.03 -3.86 -29.57
N ARG A 185 1.81 -2.80 -29.37
CA ARG A 185 1.56 -1.80 -28.32
C ARG A 185 0.26 -1.04 -28.55
N SER A 186 -0.04 -0.69 -29.81
CA SER A 186 -1.25 0.07 -30.15
C SER A 186 -2.54 -0.75 -30.07
N LYS A 187 -2.47 -2.07 -30.29
CA LYS A 187 -3.63 -2.98 -30.27
C LYS A 187 -3.76 -3.78 -28.98
N CYS A 188 -2.65 -4.07 -28.33
CA CYS A 188 -2.54 -5.02 -27.24
C CYS A 188 -1.71 -4.49 -26.06
N GLY A 189 -1.39 -3.20 -26.05
CA GLY A 189 -0.70 -2.57 -24.94
C GLY A 189 -1.49 -2.63 -23.64
N ASP A 190 -0.82 -2.20 -22.58
CA ASP A 190 -1.41 -2.04 -21.25
C ASP A 190 -2.68 -1.18 -21.32
N ILE A 191 -3.75 -1.64 -20.68
CA ILE A 191 -4.99 -0.88 -20.49
C ILE A 191 -5.12 -0.45 -19.03
N TYR A 192 -5.82 0.64 -18.80
CA TYR A 192 -6.04 1.20 -17.46
C TYR A 192 -7.48 0.97 -17.03
N ILE A 193 -7.65 0.27 -15.91
CA ILE A 193 -8.95 -0.03 -15.32
C ILE A 193 -9.09 0.72 -14.00
N LYS A 194 -10.21 1.43 -13.83
CA LYS A 194 -10.50 2.07 -12.55
C LYS A 194 -10.83 1.00 -11.52
N ILE A 195 -10.04 0.92 -10.46
CA ILE A 195 -10.27 0.06 -9.32
C ILE A 195 -10.34 0.96 -8.10
N ARG A 196 -11.51 1.01 -7.45
CA ARG A 196 -11.77 1.90 -6.32
C ARG A 196 -11.38 3.36 -6.64
N GLN A 197 -10.33 3.90 -6.02
CA GLN A 197 -9.88 5.28 -6.16
C GLN A 197 -8.73 5.43 -7.16
N THR A 198 -8.02 4.37 -7.52
CA THR A 198 -6.89 4.38 -8.45
C THR A 198 -7.24 3.79 -9.83
N TYR A 199 -6.30 3.96 -10.76
CA TYR A 199 -6.30 3.25 -12.05
C TYR A 199 -5.18 2.23 -12.04
N GLU A 200 -5.55 0.97 -12.21
CA GLU A 200 -4.62 -0.15 -12.26
C GLU A 200 -4.39 -0.60 -13.70
N VAL A 201 -3.22 -1.22 -13.91
CA VAL A 201 -2.85 -1.74 -15.23
C VAL A 201 -3.37 -3.15 -15.40
N ALA A 202 -3.90 -3.45 -16.58
CA ALA A 202 -4.29 -4.79 -17.01
C ALA A 202 -3.80 -5.06 -18.44
N LEU A 203 -3.63 -6.34 -18.78
CA LEU A 203 -3.48 -6.74 -20.17
C LEU A 203 -4.87 -6.89 -20.82
N PRO A 204 -5.03 -6.54 -22.10
CA PRO A 204 -6.28 -6.73 -22.81
C PRO A 204 -6.57 -8.22 -22.97
N LYS A 205 -7.83 -8.63 -22.75
CA LYS A 205 -8.26 -10.03 -22.87
C LYS A 205 -8.15 -10.58 -24.28
N GLU A 206 -8.33 -9.71 -25.27
CA GLU A 206 -8.24 -10.04 -26.68
C GLU A 206 -7.14 -9.18 -27.31
N CYS A 207 -6.31 -9.81 -28.13
CA CYS A 207 -5.22 -9.15 -28.83
C CYS A 207 -5.17 -9.68 -30.26
N GLN A 208 -5.38 -8.78 -31.22
CA GLN A 208 -5.26 -9.07 -32.65
C GLN A 208 -4.41 -7.99 -33.30
N ILE A 209 -3.42 -8.41 -34.09
CA ILE A 209 -2.48 -7.54 -34.80
C ILE A 209 -2.52 -7.85 -36.29
N ASN A 210 -2.33 -6.84 -37.13
CA ASN A 210 -2.41 -6.99 -38.58
C ASN A 210 -1.01 -7.16 -39.19
N ILE A 211 -0.46 -8.37 -39.08
CA ILE A 211 0.85 -8.73 -39.63
C ILE A 211 0.72 -9.98 -40.50
N SER A 212 1.31 -9.93 -41.71
CA SER A 212 1.36 -11.09 -42.60
C SER A 212 2.11 -12.27 -41.97
N ILE A 213 1.68 -13.49 -42.25
CA ILE A 213 2.29 -14.72 -41.73
C ILE A 213 3.77 -14.80 -42.12
N GLU A 214 4.14 -14.38 -43.33
CA GLU A 214 5.51 -14.38 -43.85
C GLU A 214 6.43 -13.47 -43.03
N LEU A 215 5.99 -12.23 -42.78
CA LEU A 215 6.71 -11.28 -41.94
C LEU A 215 6.84 -11.78 -40.50
N ALA A 216 5.78 -12.37 -39.94
CA ALA A 216 5.84 -12.92 -38.60
C ALA A 216 6.86 -14.07 -38.49
N LYS A 217 6.89 -14.97 -39.49
CA LYS A 217 7.89 -16.06 -39.57
C LYS A 217 9.31 -15.53 -39.72
N SER A 218 9.53 -14.51 -40.56
CA SER A 218 10.88 -13.95 -40.76
C SER A 218 11.46 -13.35 -39.48
N ILE A 219 10.59 -12.87 -38.57
CA ILE A 219 10.99 -12.29 -37.29
C ILE A 219 11.15 -13.37 -36.21
N ILE A 220 10.26 -14.36 -36.17
CA ILE A 220 10.35 -15.45 -35.19
C ILE A 220 11.57 -16.35 -35.43
N ASN A 221 11.93 -16.61 -36.68
CA ASN A 221 13.03 -17.53 -36.99
C ASN A 221 14.39 -17.17 -36.36
N PRO A 222 14.87 -15.91 -36.38
CA PRO A 222 16.06 -15.54 -35.63
C PRO A 222 15.82 -15.58 -34.11
N LEU A 223 14.65 -15.09 -33.63
CA LEU A 223 14.35 -15.02 -32.19
C LEU A 223 14.28 -16.40 -31.52
N LYS A 224 13.67 -17.40 -32.16
CA LYS A 224 13.48 -18.74 -31.58
C LYS A 224 14.79 -19.50 -31.35
N ASN A 225 15.85 -19.13 -32.08
CA ASN A 225 17.17 -19.74 -31.97
C ASN A 225 18.11 -18.94 -31.05
N ASP A 226 17.64 -17.85 -30.45
CA ASP A 226 18.43 -16.99 -29.59
C ASP A 226 18.55 -17.58 -28.18
N VAL A 227 19.74 -18.09 -27.85
CA VAL A 227 20.02 -18.77 -26.60
C VAL A 227 19.92 -17.82 -25.40
N ASP A 228 20.29 -16.54 -25.58
CA ASP A 228 20.23 -15.54 -24.52
C ASP A 228 18.79 -15.15 -24.23
N LEU A 229 17.95 -14.96 -25.26
CA LEU A 229 16.52 -14.71 -25.07
C LEU A 229 15.84 -15.87 -24.34
N LYS A 230 16.15 -17.13 -24.70
CA LYS A 230 15.61 -18.30 -24.00
C LYS A 230 16.02 -18.32 -22.53
N LYS A 231 17.29 -18.03 -22.25
CA LYS A 231 17.84 -17.97 -20.89
C LYS A 231 17.18 -16.86 -20.07
N ASP A 232 17.07 -15.66 -20.64
CA ASP A 232 16.45 -14.50 -19.99
C ASP A 232 14.95 -14.74 -19.73
N LEU A 233 14.23 -15.36 -20.67
CA LEU A 233 12.82 -15.69 -20.49
C LEU A 233 12.63 -16.70 -19.34
N ARG A 234 13.50 -17.70 -19.23
CA ARG A 234 13.47 -18.68 -18.13
C ARG A 234 13.66 -17.99 -16.77
N LEU A 235 14.61 -17.06 -16.69
CA LEU A 235 14.82 -16.25 -15.48
C LEU A 235 13.57 -15.39 -15.18
N THR A 236 13.01 -14.76 -16.21
CA THR A 236 11.82 -13.91 -16.08
C THR A 236 10.62 -14.68 -15.54
N ILE A 237 10.38 -15.91 -16.01
CA ILE A 237 9.32 -16.78 -15.48
C ILE A 237 9.51 -17.03 -13.98
N GLY A 238 10.74 -17.34 -13.54
CA GLY A 238 11.06 -17.52 -12.12
C GLY A 238 10.85 -16.24 -11.30
N ASN A 239 11.24 -15.09 -11.83
CA ASN A 239 11.04 -13.79 -11.17
C ASN A 239 9.55 -13.43 -11.04
N ILE A 240 8.73 -13.73 -12.06
CA ILE A 240 7.29 -13.52 -11.99
C ILE A 240 6.66 -14.42 -10.92
N GLU A 241 7.10 -15.68 -10.80
CA GLU A 241 6.67 -16.58 -9.72
C GLU A 241 6.99 -16.02 -8.35
N ALA A 242 8.24 -15.55 -8.16
CA ALA A 242 8.67 -14.95 -6.92
C ALA A 242 7.84 -13.70 -6.57
N LYS A 243 7.53 -12.87 -7.57
CA LYS A 243 6.65 -11.71 -7.42
C LYS A 243 5.23 -12.09 -6.98
N ILE A 244 4.63 -13.11 -7.59
CA ILE A 244 3.29 -13.59 -7.23
C ILE A 244 3.27 -14.07 -5.78
N ASN A 245 4.17 -14.98 -5.42
CA ASN A 245 4.25 -15.53 -4.06
C ASN A 245 4.52 -14.43 -3.01
N PHE A 246 5.35 -13.44 -3.38
CA PHE A 246 5.63 -12.30 -2.53
C PHE A 246 4.39 -11.44 -2.29
N ILE A 247 3.63 -11.09 -3.33
CA ILE A 247 2.41 -10.29 -3.16
C ILE A 247 1.36 -11.07 -2.35
N GLU A 248 1.24 -12.38 -2.58
CA GLU A 248 0.33 -13.23 -1.80
C GLU A 248 0.68 -13.24 -0.31
N SER A 249 1.97 -13.28 0.05
CA SER A 249 2.37 -13.25 1.46
C SER A 249 2.07 -11.90 2.13
N ILE A 250 2.30 -10.78 1.44
CA ILE A 250 1.96 -9.45 1.95
C ILE A 250 0.45 -9.27 2.05
N LYS A 251 -0.32 -9.84 1.12
CA LYS A 251 -1.78 -9.78 1.15
C LYS A 251 -2.35 -10.44 2.41
N LEU A 252 -1.77 -11.53 2.89
CA LEU A 252 -2.17 -12.17 4.16
C LEU A 252 -1.97 -11.22 5.35
N GLN A 253 -0.80 -10.59 5.45
CA GLN A 253 -0.51 -9.62 6.51
C GLN A 253 -1.48 -8.41 6.45
N LEU A 254 -1.80 -7.95 5.24
CA LEU A 254 -2.77 -6.88 5.03
C LEU A 254 -4.18 -7.30 5.48
N GLU A 255 -4.60 -8.54 5.23
CA GLU A 255 -5.92 -9.04 5.63
C GLU A 255 -6.05 -9.14 7.15
N ASP A 256 -5.00 -9.60 7.84
CA ASP A 256 -4.94 -9.60 9.29
C ASP A 256 -5.03 -8.17 9.85
N LEU A 257 -4.28 -7.22 9.28
CA LEU A 257 -4.30 -5.82 9.71
C LEU A 257 -5.67 -5.14 9.49
N ILE A 258 -6.36 -5.46 8.38
CA ILE A 258 -7.73 -4.99 8.14
C ILE A 258 -8.65 -5.43 9.28
N ILE A 259 -8.58 -6.70 9.69
CA ILE A 259 -9.39 -7.25 10.78
C ILE A 259 -9.04 -6.56 12.11
N GLU A 260 -7.76 -6.34 12.39
CA GLU A 260 -7.32 -5.62 13.60
C GLU A 260 -7.91 -4.19 13.66
N ILE A 261 -7.90 -3.46 12.54
CA ILE A 261 -8.45 -2.11 12.47
C ILE A 261 -9.98 -2.14 12.59
N GLU A 262 -10.66 -3.06 11.93
CA GLU A 262 -12.12 -3.22 12.02
C GLU A 262 -12.58 -3.49 13.44
N ASN A 263 -11.82 -4.28 14.21
CA ASN A 263 -12.11 -4.56 15.63
C ASN A 263 -11.82 -3.36 16.56
N ALA A 264 -11.02 -2.39 16.11
CA ALA A 264 -10.63 -1.22 16.90
C ALA A 264 -11.56 0.00 16.71
N ILE A 265 -12.40 -0.02 15.67
CA ILE A 265 -13.39 1.02 15.35
C ILE A 265 -14.69 0.76 16.15
#